data_AF-A0A934A2W1-F1
#
_entry.id   AF-A0A934A2W1-F1
#
_cell.length_a   1.000
_cell.length_b   1.000
_cell.length_c   1.000
_cell.angle_alpha   90.00
_cell.angle_beta   90.00
_cell.angle_gamma   90.00
#
_symmetry.space_group_name_H-M   'P 1'
#
loop_
_entity.id
_entity.type
_entity.pdbx_description
1 polymer ?
#
loop_
_entity_poly.entity_id
_entity_poly.type
_entity_poly.pdbx_seq_one_letter_code
_entity_poly.pdbx_strand_id
1 'polypeptide(L)'
;MLEPRLVETDAYDREAFDRALRHIPQVEDLFERGARLLPHFRALLEDLFAALFKLVVRVRPPAASPASAELNRRLLSALTGAPDFLALKEETALDSARAAHGACRLARRALALVKSGELLLEEELLQAQELADEEERLERL
;
A
#
# COMPACT_ATOMS: atom_id res chain seq x y z
N MET A 1 12.53 8.47 12.32
CA MET A 1 11.18 7.91 12.13
C MET A 1 11.27 6.90 10.99
N LEU A 2 10.77 5.69 11.20
CA LEU A 2 10.72 4.70 10.13
C LEU A 2 9.54 5.02 9.21
N GLU A 3 9.71 4.77 7.93
CA GLU A 3 8.71 5.12 6.93
C GLU A 3 7.84 3.88 6.65
N PRO A 4 6.51 3.94 6.86
CA PRO A 4 5.63 2.80 6.59
C PRO A 4 5.53 2.46 5.09
N ARG A 5 5.85 3.41 4.19
CA ARG A 5 5.95 3.14 2.75
C ARG A 5 7.13 2.24 2.45
N LEU A 6 6.85 1.20 1.70
CA LEU A 6 7.79 0.16 1.32
C LEU A 6 8.48 0.47 0.00
N VAL A 7 7.91 1.33 -0.85
CA VAL A 7 8.51 1.76 -2.11
C VAL A 7 9.16 3.12 -1.94
N GLU A 8 10.36 3.28 -2.50
CA GLU A 8 11.04 4.58 -2.51
C GLU A 8 10.29 5.57 -3.41
N THR A 9 9.76 6.62 -2.80
CA THR A 9 9.07 7.73 -3.47
C THR A 9 9.77 9.06 -3.20
N ASP A 10 9.81 9.92 -4.21
CA ASP A 10 10.22 11.32 -4.05
C ASP A 10 9.01 12.26 -3.89
N ALA A 11 9.26 13.57 -3.83
CA ALA A 11 8.18 14.55 -3.68
C ALA A 11 7.23 14.59 -4.89
N TYR A 12 7.76 14.34 -6.09
CA TYR A 12 6.98 14.34 -7.32
C TYR A 12 6.03 13.14 -7.36
N ASP A 13 6.51 11.95 -7.00
CA ASP A 13 5.70 10.74 -6.90
C ASP A 13 4.50 10.94 -5.96
N ARG A 14 4.76 11.53 -4.79
CA ARG A 14 3.74 11.78 -3.76
C ARG A 14 2.71 12.81 -4.22
N GLU A 15 3.16 13.89 -4.86
CA GLU A 15 2.24 14.89 -5.38
C GLU A 15 1.40 14.35 -6.55
N ALA A 16 1.99 13.52 -7.42
CA ALA A 16 1.28 12.84 -8.50
C ALA A 16 0.18 11.92 -7.95
N PHE A 17 0.50 11.15 -6.90
CA PHE A 17 -0.47 10.33 -6.19
C PHE A 17 -1.64 11.16 -5.64
N ASP A 18 -1.33 12.20 -4.85
CA ASP A 18 -2.36 13.03 -4.21
C ASP A 18 -3.22 13.80 -5.21
N ARG A 19 -2.65 14.22 -6.36
CA ARG A 19 -3.45 14.85 -7.43
C ARG A 19 -4.34 13.83 -8.12
N ALA A 20 -3.82 12.64 -8.45
CA ALA A 20 -4.57 11.63 -9.16
C ALA A 20 -5.74 11.08 -8.31
N LEU A 21 -5.54 10.86 -7.01
CA LEU A 21 -6.58 10.35 -6.12
C LEU A 21 -7.79 11.28 -5.97
N ARG A 22 -7.62 12.60 -6.07
CA ARG A 22 -8.74 13.56 -6.00
C ARG A 22 -9.80 13.32 -7.08
N HIS A 23 -9.43 12.65 -8.17
CA HIS A 23 -10.31 12.34 -9.28
C HIS A 23 -10.87 10.91 -9.22
N ILE A 24 -10.47 10.10 -8.23
CA ILE A 24 -10.95 8.74 -8.06
C ILE A 24 -12.25 8.75 -7.23
N PRO A 25 -13.38 8.32 -7.80
CA PRO A 25 -14.62 8.18 -7.03
C PRO A 25 -14.44 7.19 -5.89
N GLN A 26 -15.03 7.52 -4.73
CA GLN A 26 -15.07 6.63 -3.55
C GLN A 26 -13.68 6.27 -2.99
N VAL A 27 -12.66 7.09 -3.24
CA VAL A 27 -11.33 6.86 -2.65
C VAL A 27 -11.35 6.98 -1.13
N GLU A 28 -12.15 7.89 -0.58
CA GLU A 28 -12.30 8.05 0.88
C GLU A 28 -12.91 6.81 1.55
N ASP A 29 -13.95 6.20 0.96
CA ASP A 29 -14.50 4.92 1.44
C ASP A 29 -13.44 3.81 1.43
N LEU A 30 -12.60 3.77 0.40
CA LEU A 30 -11.51 2.81 0.31
C LEU A 30 -10.49 3.04 1.44
N PHE A 31 -10.13 4.29 1.72
CA PHE A 31 -9.23 4.63 2.83
C PHE A 31 -9.84 4.25 4.18
N GLU A 32 -11.09 4.62 4.45
CA GLU A 32 -11.76 4.31 5.72
C GLU A 32 -11.85 2.80 5.94
N ARG A 33 -12.25 2.04 4.93
CA ARG A 33 -12.38 0.59 5.03
C ARG A 33 -11.04 -0.10 5.17
N GLY A 34 -10.01 0.41 4.50
CA GLY A 34 -8.67 -0.16 4.59
C GLY A 34 -7.99 0.14 5.91
N ALA A 35 -8.11 1.36 6.42
CA ALA A 35 -7.53 1.77 7.71
C ALA A 35 -8.14 1.02 8.91
N ARG A 36 -9.38 0.53 8.79
CA ARG A 36 -10.01 -0.33 9.82
C ARG A 36 -9.47 -1.77 9.85
N LEU A 37 -8.79 -2.21 8.79
CA LEU A 37 -8.37 -3.60 8.62
C LEU A 37 -6.86 -3.78 8.61
N LEU A 38 -6.12 -2.78 8.16
CA LEU A 38 -4.68 -2.84 8.00
C LEU A 38 -4.04 -1.55 8.52
N PRO A 39 -3.01 -1.66 9.38
CA PRO A 39 -2.19 -0.52 9.71
C PRO A 39 -1.52 0.03 8.46
N HIS A 40 -1.32 1.34 8.42
CA HIS A 40 -0.64 2.05 7.32
C HIS A 40 -1.26 1.82 5.93
N PHE A 41 -2.58 1.60 5.83
CA PHE A 41 -3.23 1.31 4.55
C PHE A 41 -2.99 2.39 3.47
N ARG A 42 -2.91 3.68 3.84
CA ARG A 42 -2.56 4.74 2.90
C ARG A 42 -1.16 4.56 2.31
N ALA A 43 -0.20 4.12 3.12
CA ALA A 43 1.15 3.80 2.65
C ALA A 43 1.14 2.63 1.65
N LEU A 44 0.37 1.57 1.92
CA LEU A 44 0.19 0.47 0.95
C LEU A 44 -0.40 0.97 -0.38
N LEU A 45 -1.39 1.86 -0.35
CA LEU A 45 -1.97 2.41 -1.57
C LEU A 45 -0.95 3.29 -2.34
N GLU A 46 -0.14 4.08 -1.63
CA GLU A 46 0.98 4.83 -2.22
C GLU A 46 2.02 3.89 -2.86
N ASP A 47 2.36 2.78 -2.19
CA ASP A 47 3.31 1.79 -2.71
C ASP A 47 2.79 1.10 -3.97
N LEU A 48 1.50 0.74 -4.01
CA LEU A 48 0.86 0.16 -5.19
C LEU A 48 0.81 1.17 -6.35
N PHE A 49 0.53 2.44 -6.06
CA PHE A 49 0.61 3.51 -7.05
C PHE A 49 2.03 3.63 -7.60
N ALA A 50 3.05 3.72 -6.74
CA ALA A 50 4.44 3.84 -7.16
C ALA A 50 4.89 2.62 -7.97
N ALA A 51 4.43 1.42 -7.59
CA ALA A 51 4.74 0.18 -8.30
C ALA A 51 4.19 0.17 -9.74
N LEU A 52 3.03 0.78 -9.97
CA LEU A 52 2.41 0.91 -11.30
C LEU A 52 2.96 2.11 -12.08
N PHE A 53 3.15 3.25 -11.41
CA PHE A 53 3.53 4.51 -12.03
C PHE A 53 5.01 4.57 -12.45
N LYS A 54 5.93 4.09 -11.61
CA LYS A 54 7.37 4.26 -11.83
C LYS A 54 7.93 3.19 -12.78
N LEU A 55 8.82 3.60 -13.69
CA LEU A 55 9.56 2.65 -14.54
C LEU A 55 10.46 1.73 -13.71
N VAL A 56 11.19 2.29 -12.74
CA VAL A 56 12.06 1.55 -11.84
C VAL A 56 11.51 1.63 -10.42
N VAL A 57 11.19 0.47 -9.86
CA VAL A 57 10.66 0.34 -8.49
C VAL A 57 11.79 -0.11 -7.59
N ARG A 58 12.01 0.63 -6.50
CA ARG A 58 12.95 0.26 -5.45
C ARG A 58 12.16 0.02 -4.17
N VAL A 59 12.25 -1.19 -3.65
CA VAL A 59 11.60 -1.58 -2.40
C VAL A 59 12.61 -1.41 -1.27
N ARG A 60 12.19 -0.72 -0.21
CA ARG A 60 12.97 -0.52 1.01
C ARG A 60 13.23 -1.86 1.69
N PRO A 61 14.43 -2.07 2.26
CA PRO A 61 14.71 -3.26 3.06
C PRO A 61 13.79 -3.31 4.30
N PRO A 62 13.51 -4.50 4.87
CA PRO A 62 12.64 -4.63 6.04
C PRO A 62 13.03 -3.73 7.22
N ALA A 63 14.33 -3.58 7.50
CA ALA A 63 14.83 -2.75 8.59
C ALA A 63 14.59 -1.22 8.43
N ALA A 64 14.11 -0.76 7.26
CA ALA A 64 13.84 0.65 6.98
C ALA A 64 12.36 1.03 7.16
N SER A 65 11.52 0.08 7.60
CA SER A 65 10.09 0.27 7.83
C SER A 65 9.71 -0.26 9.22
N PRO A 66 8.66 0.27 9.85
CA PRO A 66 8.15 -0.26 11.11
C PRO A 66 7.75 -1.74 10.98
N ALA A 67 7.77 -2.48 12.09
CA ALA A 67 7.42 -3.90 12.10
C ALA A 67 5.94 -4.10 11.73
N SER A 68 5.07 -3.15 12.11
CA SER A 68 3.65 -3.15 11.73
C SER A 68 3.41 -3.06 10.22
N ALA A 69 4.40 -2.66 9.40
CA ALA A 69 4.29 -2.61 7.95
C ALA A 69 4.56 -3.97 7.25
N GLU A 70 4.89 -5.03 8.00
CA GLU A 70 5.22 -6.34 7.41
C GLU A 70 4.04 -6.97 6.65
N LEU A 71 2.80 -6.78 7.14
CA LEU A 71 1.62 -7.25 6.41
C LEU A 71 1.46 -6.53 5.06
N ASN A 72 1.73 -5.22 5.02
CA ASN A 72 1.72 -4.46 3.78
C ASN A 72 2.81 -4.96 2.82
N ARG A 73 3.95 -5.44 3.33
CA ARG A 73 5.02 -6.02 2.51
C ARG A 73 4.59 -7.33 1.87
N ARG A 74 3.94 -8.21 2.63
CA ARG A 74 3.35 -9.45 2.10
C ARG A 74 2.30 -9.15 1.03
N LEU A 75 1.41 -8.20 1.27
CA LEU A 75 0.38 -7.77 0.32
C LEU A 75 0.99 -7.19 -0.95
N LEU A 76 1.95 -6.28 -0.82
CA LEU A 76 2.65 -5.66 -1.95
C LEU A 76 3.36 -6.74 -2.79
N SER A 77 4.06 -7.68 -2.14
CA SER A 77 4.75 -8.79 -2.81
C SER A 77 3.76 -9.70 -3.55
N ALA A 78 2.66 -10.11 -2.90
CA ALA A 78 1.65 -10.96 -3.51
C ALA A 78 0.96 -10.30 -4.71
N LEU A 79 0.65 -9.00 -4.62
CA LEU A 79 -0.02 -8.26 -5.69
C LEU A 79 0.92 -7.95 -6.86
N THR A 80 2.18 -7.61 -6.59
CA THR A 80 3.17 -7.29 -7.63
C THR A 80 3.74 -8.54 -8.31
N GLY A 81 3.72 -9.69 -7.61
CA GLY A 81 4.08 -11.00 -8.16
C GLY A 81 2.96 -11.71 -8.94
N ALA A 82 1.75 -11.15 -9.00
CA ALA A 82 0.63 -11.76 -9.73
C ALA A 82 0.86 -11.72 -11.26
N PRO A 83 0.43 -12.73 -12.04
CA PRO A 83 0.69 -12.82 -13.48
C PRO A 83 0.32 -11.57 -14.28
N ASP A 84 -0.81 -10.94 -13.96
CA ASP A 84 -1.34 -9.80 -14.70
C ASP A 84 -0.74 -8.45 -14.26
N PHE A 85 0.16 -8.44 -13.26
CA PHE A 85 0.72 -7.19 -12.74
C PHE A 85 1.59 -6.48 -13.77
N LEU A 86 2.42 -7.23 -14.52
CA LEU A 86 3.31 -6.64 -15.53
C LEU A 86 2.53 -5.96 -16.66
N ALA A 87 1.50 -6.61 -17.19
CA ALA A 87 0.63 -6.01 -18.21
C ALA A 87 -0.03 -4.73 -17.68
N LEU A 88 -0.55 -4.76 -16.45
CA LEU A 88 -1.11 -3.56 -15.82
C LEU A 88 -0.06 -2.44 -15.66
N LYS A 89 1.17 -2.77 -15.27
CA LYS A 89 2.27 -1.80 -15.14
C LYS A 89 2.60 -1.17 -16.49
N GLU A 90 2.68 -1.96 -17.56
CA GLU A 90 2.95 -1.46 -18.91
C GLU A 90 1.87 -0.45 -19.38
N GLU A 91 0.60 -0.69 -19.04
CA GLU A 91 -0.52 0.19 -19.40
C GLU A 91 -0.61 1.48 -18.56
N THR A 92 0.05 1.52 -17.40
CA THR A 92 -0.12 2.57 -16.38
C THR A 92 1.15 3.37 -16.10
N ALA A 93 2.33 2.88 -16.51
CA ALA A 93 3.60 3.54 -16.26
C ALA A 93 3.61 4.98 -16.79
N LEU A 94 4.07 5.91 -15.94
CA LEU A 94 4.12 7.35 -16.18
C LEU A 94 2.75 8.02 -16.42
N ASP A 95 1.64 7.30 -16.32
CA ASP A 95 0.27 7.83 -16.35
C ASP A 95 -0.31 7.79 -14.93
N SER A 96 -0.23 8.92 -14.23
CA SER A 96 -0.69 9.02 -12.84
C SER A 96 -2.18 8.70 -12.66
N ALA A 97 -3.04 9.02 -13.62
CA ALA A 97 -4.47 8.76 -13.51
C ALA A 97 -4.75 7.26 -13.62
N ARG A 98 -4.17 6.61 -14.63
CA ARG A 98 -4.30 5.15 -14.82
C ARG A 98 -3.66 4.38 -13.68
N ALA A 99 -2.47 4.79 -13.23
CA ALA A 99 -1.79 4.17 -12.10
C ALA A 99 -2.61 4.29 -10.80
N ALA A 100 -3.25 5.44 -10.55
CA ALA A 100 -4.12 5.61 -9.38
C ALA A 100 -5.36 4.69 -9.43
N HIS A 101 -6.03 4.58 -10.58
CA HIS A 101 -7.13 3.63 -10.76
C HIS A 101 -6.66 2.18 -10.55
N GLY A 102 -5.51 1.82 -11.14
CA GLY A 102 -4.89 0.51 -10.98
C GLY A 102 -4.55 0.21 -9.51
N ALA A 103 -3.95 1.15 -8.80
CA ALA A 103 -3.61 1.03 -7.39
C ALA A 103 -4.85 0.85 -6.52
N CYS A 104 -5.91 1.62 -6.76
CA CYS A 104 -7.18 1.45 -6.04
C CYS A 104 -7.84 0.09 -6.33
N ARG A 105 -7.69 -0.45 -7.55
CA ARG A 105 -8.17 -1.80 -7.89
C ARG A 105 -7.38 -2.86 -7.13
N LEU A 106 -6.05 -2.75 -7.09
CA LEU A 106 -5.17 -3.66 -6.35
C LEU A 106 -5.40 -3.57 -4.83
N ALA A 107 -5.62 -2.37 -4.28
CA ALA A 107 -5.92 -2.19 -2.87
C ALA A 107 -7.27 -2.82 -2.47
N ARG A 108 -8.30 -2.70 -3.32
CA ARG A 108 -9.57 -3.44 -3.11
C ARG A 108 -9.35 -4.96 -3.12
N ARG A 109 -8.50 -5.46 -4.00
CA ARG A 109 -8.10 -6.88 -4.04
C ARG A 109 -7.34 -7.29 -2.77
N ALA A 110 -6.42 -6.46 -2.27
CA ALA A 110 -5.77 -6.67 -0.97
C ALA A 110 -6.82 -6.84 0.13
N LEU A 111 -7.77 -5.91 0.25
CA LEU A 111 -8.83 -6.01 1.27
C LEU A 111 -9.69 -7.27 1.11
N ALA A 112 -9.92 -7.75 -0.11
CA ALA A 112 -10.61 -9.02 -0.34
C ALA A 112 -9.80 -10.22 0.14
N LEU A 113 -8.50 -10.28 -0.15
CA LEU A 113 -7.58 -11.34 0.29
C LEU A 113 -7.44 -11.39 1.82
N VAL A 114 -7.43 -10.22 2.46
CA VAL A 114 -7.42 -10.12 3.93
C VAL A 114 -8.72 -10.66 4.51
N LYS A 115 -9.87 -10.29 3.94
CA LYS A 115 -11.18 -10.75 4.42
C LYS A 115 -11.46 -12.22 4.19
N SER A 116 -10.90 -12.81 3.13
CA SER A 116 -11.05 -14.24 2.85
C SER A 116 -10.15 -15.11 3.72
N GLY A 117 -9.15 -14.54 4.40
CA GLY A 117 -8.14 -15.29 5.15
C GLY A 117 -7.16 -16.06 4.24
N GLU A 118 -7.18 -15.82 2.93
CA GLU A 118 -6.35 -16.55 1.96
C GLU A 118 -4.86 -16.20 2.09
N LEU A 119 -4.56 -14.96 2.51
CA LEU A 119 -3.19 -14.46 2.59
C LEU A 119 -2.72 -14.18 4.01
N LEU A 120 -3.63 -13.71 4.87
CA LEU A 120 -3.34 -13.30 6.24
C LEU A 120 -4.38 -13.92 7.17
N LEU A 121 -3.94 -14.43 8.32
CA LEU A 121 -4.82 -14.90 9.38
C LEU A 121 -5.31 -13.72 10.23
N GLU A 122 -6.47 -13.88 10.88
CA GLU A 122 -7.04 -12.86 11.77
C GLU A 122 -6.07 -12.49 12.91
N GLU A 123 -5.38 -13.47 13.47
CA GLU A 123 -4.38 -13.28 14.53
C GLU A 123 -3.21 -12.39 14.07
N GLU A 124 -2.79 -12.50 12.80
CA GLU A 124 -1.72 -11.67 12.24
C GLU A 124 -2.16 -10.21 12.09
N LEU A 125 -3.44 -9.98 11.75
CA LEU A 125 -4.02 -8.64 11.65
C LEU A 125 -4.07 -7.95 13.02
N LEU A 126 -4.52 -8.68 14.05
CA LEU A 126 -4.55 -8.17 15.42
C LEU A 126 -3.15 -7.82 15.91
N GLN A 127 -2.18 -8.71 15.73
CA GLN A 127 -0.78 -8.46 16.10
C GLN A 127 -0.19 -7.25 15.38
N ALA A 128 -0.47 -7.08 14.09
CA ALA A 128 0.02 -5.92 13.35
C ALA A 128 -0.60 -4.61 13.85
N GLN A 129 -1.86 -4.62 14.28
CA GLN A 129 -2.50 -3.45 14.87
C GLN A 129 -1.88 -3.12 16.25
N GLU A 130 -1.67 -4.12 17.11
CA GLU A 130 -1.02 -3.93 18.41
C GLU A 130 0.39 -3.34 18.26
N LEU A 131 1.16 -3.83 17.27
CA LEU A 131 2.47 -3.28 16.94
C LEU A 131 2.39 -1.83 16.48
N ALA A 132 1.42 -1.49 15.61
CA ALA A 132 1.25 -0.13 15.13
C ALA A 132 0.90 0.84 16.27
N ASP A 133 0.03 0.42 17.19
CA ASP A 133 -0.35 1.22 18.36
C ASP A 133 0.84 1.41 19.33
N GLU A 134 1.66 0.37 19.52
CA GLU A 134 2.87 0.45 20.35
C GLU A 134 3.92 1.38 19.72
N GLU A 135 4.18 1.24 18.43
CA GLU A 135 5.10 2.10 17.69
C GLU A 135 4.67 3.58 17.77
N GLU A 136 3.39 3.87 17.55
CA GLU A 136 2.84 5.23 17.67
C GLU A 136 2.98 5.77 19.10
N ARG A 137 2.77 4.93 20.12
CA ARG A 137 2.97 5.31 21.52
C ARG A 137 4.44 5.67 21.79
N LEU A 138 5.39 4.87 21.29
CA LEU A 138 6.82 5.11 21.48
C LEU A 138 7.30 6.38 20.76
N GLU A 139 6.72 6.70 19.59
CA GLU A 139 7.05 7.91 18.83
C GLU A 139 6.60 9.21 19.52
N ARG A 140 5.61 9.14 20.42
CA ARG A 140 5.08 10.29 21.16
C ARG A 140 5.82 10.60 22.48
N LEU A 141 6.79 9.77 22.86
CA LEU A 141 7.63 9.94 24.06
C LEU A 141 8.90 10.74 23.75
#